data_AF-A0A7L6A6D6-F1
#
_entry.id   AF-A0A7L6A6D6-F1
#
_cell.length_a   1.000
_cell.length_b   1.000
_cell.length_c   1.000
_cell.angle_alpha   90.00
_cell.angle_beta   90.00
_cell.angle_gamma   90.00
#
_symmetry.space_group_name_H-M   'P 1'
#
loop_
_entity.id
_entity.type
_entity.pdbx_description
1 polymer ?
#
loop_
_entity_poly.entity_id
_entity_poly.type
_entity_poly.pdbx_seq_one_letter_code
_entity_poly.pdbx_strand_id
1 'polypeptide(L)'
;MGQARRRGDLEQRIAQAQARVAATRPERLVCNGCGADVTGIHPVSARGLAGIEAIWVGQCDCGQTTFAASGDPRAVQAFFDALGSDTELKLGSQRQDGSGHETA
;
A
#
# COMPACT_ATOMS: atom_id res chain seq x y z
N MET A 1 -15.72 46.06 -0.85
CA MET A 1 -15.76 44.81 -1.66
C MET A 1 -14.36 44.23 -1.71
N GLY A 2 -14.13 43.03 -1.17
CA GLY A 2 -12.78 42.44 -1.11
C GLY A 2 -12.78 41.13 -0.33
N GLN A 3 -13.62 40.18 -0.75
CA GLN A 3 -13.76 38.90 -0.06
C GLN A 3 -12.64 37.96 -0.55
N ALA A 4 -11.66 37.73 0.34
CA ALA A 4 -10.56 36.81 0.13
C ALA A 4 -11.10 35.38 -0.11
N ARG A 5 -11.10 34.95 -1.38
CA ARG A 5 -11.25 33.54 -1.80
C ARG A 5 -10.04 32.74 -1.31
N ARG A 6 -10.00 32.38 -0.03
CA ARG A 6 -9.10 31.36 0.51
C ARG A 6 -9.89 30.53 1.49
N ARG A 7 -10.31 29.32 1.07
CA ARG A 7 -10.73 28.20 1.94
C ARG A 7 -11.26 26.95 1.21
N GLY A 8 -11.19 26.87 -0.12
CA GLY A 8 -11.64 25.69 -0.87
C GLY A 8 -10.56 24.64 -1.18
N ASP A 9 -9.28 24.90 -0.88
CA ASP A 9 -8.22 24.19 -1.62
C ASP A 9 -7.45 23.12 -0.85
N LEU A 10 -7.41 23.14 0.49
CA LEU A 10 -6.55 22.21 1.23
C LEU A 10 -7.27 20.92 1.61
N GLU A 11 -8.46 21.04 2.22
CA GLU A 11 -9.30 19.89 2.59
C GLU A 11 -9.74 19.09 1.36
N GLN A 12 -10.13 19.78 0.28
CA GLN A 12 -10.49 19.13 -1.00
C GLN A 12 -9.29 18.40 -1.64
N ARG A 13 -8.07 18.94 -1.54
CA ARG A 13 -6.87 18.28 -2.05
C ARG A 13 -6.48 17.07 -1.21
N ILE A 14 -6.64 17.15 0.12
CA ILE A 14 -6.41 16.01 1.02
C ILE A 14 -7.44 14.92 0.75
N ALA A 15 -8.72 15.25 0.65
CA ALA A 15 -9.79 14.30 0.35
C ALA A 15 -9.57 13.64 -1.03
N GLN A 16 -9.16 14.40 -2.05
CA GLN A 16 -8.88 13.84 -3.37
C GLN A 16 -7.63 12.94 -3.37
N ALA A 17 -6.57 13.30 -2.62
CA ALA A 17 -5.40 12.47 -2.47
C ALA A 17 -5.73 11.17 -1.71
N GLN A 18 -6.52 11.26 -0.63
CA GLN A 18 -7.01 10.10 0.11
C GLN A 18 -7.91 9.21 -0.74
N ALA A 19 -8.78 9.78 -1.59
CA ALA A 19 -9.63 9.02 -2.49
C ALA A 19 -8.83 8.28 -3.57
N ARG A 20 -7.77 8.90 -4.12
CA ARG A 20 -6.86 8.24 -5.07
C ARG A 20 -6.13 7.07 -4.41
N VAL A 21 -5.62 7.26 -3.19
CA VAL A 21 -5.00 6.17 -2.42
C VAL A 21 -6.05 5.10 -2.10
N ALA A 22 -7.22 5.45 -1.59
CA ALA A 22 -8.29 4.50 -1.32
C ALA A 22 -8.73 3.68 -2.54
N ALA A 23 -8.66 4.26 -3.75
CA ALA A 23 -8.94 3.53 -5.00
C ALA A 23 -7.86 2.48 -5.34
N THR A 24 -6.64 2.63 -4.83
CA THR A 24 -5.58 1.62 -4.96
C THR A 24 -5.64 0.55 -3.86
N ARG A 25 -6.62 0.62 -2.95
CA ARG A 25 -6.77 -0.36 -1.88
C ARG A 25 -6.97 -1.76 -2.47
N PRO A 26 -6.15 -2.75 -2.11
CA PRO A 26 -6.42 -4.12 -2.50
C PRO A 26 -7.73 -4.58 -1.87
N GLU A 27 -8.59 -5.19 -2.68
CA GLU A 27 -9.83 -5.80 -2.20
C GLU A 27 -9.53 -6.96 -1.24
N ARG A 28 -8.41 -7.63 -1.48
CA ARG A 28 -7.94 -8.78 -0.73
C ARG A 28 -6.42 -8.74 -0.59
N LEU A 29 -5.92 -8.84 0.64
CA LEU A 29 -4.50 -9.01 0.94
C LEU A 29 -4.29 -10.43 1.48
N VAL A 30 -3.42 -11.20 0.84
CA VAL A 30 -3.13 -12.59 1.20
C VAL A 30 -1.76 -12.65 1.86
N CYS A 31 -1.69 -13.33 3.01
CA CYS A 31 -0.44 -13.45 3.76
C CYS A 31 0.56 -14.34 3.02
N ASN A 32 1.76 -13.84 2.76
CA ASN A 32 2.86 -14.61 2.16
C ASN A 32 3.37 -15.74 3.08
N GLY A 33 3.03 -15.72 4.38
CA GLY A 33 3.46 -16.72 5.34
C GLY A 33 2.59 -17.97 5.40
N CYS A 34 1.27 -17.78 5.45
CA CYS A 34 0.30 -18.86 5.65
C CYS A 34 -0.78 -18.93 4.56
N GLY A 35 -0.80 -18.01 3.59
CA GLY A 35 -1.80 -17.95 2.52
C GLY A 35 -3.19 -17.50 2.98
N ALA A 36 -3.35 -17.09 4.23
CA ALA A 36 -4.63 -16.64 4.77
C ALA A 36 -4.92 -15.17 4.39
N ASP A 37 -6.21 -14.83 4.39
CA ASP A 37 -6.68 -13.46 4.25
C ASP A 37 -6.23 -12.58 5.42
N VAL A 38 -5.61 -11.46 5.10
CA VAL A 38 -5.20 -10.45 6.08
C VAL A 38 -6.35 -9.49 6.29
N THR A 39 -6.89 -9.48 7.51
CA THR A 39 -7.92 -8.53 7.92
C THR A 39 -7.27 -7.26 8.48
N GLY A 40 -7.96 -6.11 8.39
CA GLY A 40 -7.41 -4.84 8.92
C GLY A 40 -6.25 -4.26 8.11
N ILE A 41 -6.46 -4.03 6.83
CA ILE A 41 -5.46 -3.42 5.94
C ILE A 41 -5.48 -1.89 6.11
N HIS A 42 -4.32 -1.31 6.40
CA HIS A 42 -4.13 0.11 6.61
C HIS A 42 -3.21 0.72 5.54
N PRO A 43 -3.51 1.95 5.06
CA PRO A 43 -2.62 2.63 4.12
C PRO A 43 -1.38 3.13 4.85
N VAL A 44 -0.23 3.03 4.19
CA VAL A 44 1.03 3.60 4.64
C VAL A 44 1.45 4.71 3.70
N SER A 45 2.14 5.72 4.21
CA SER A 45 2.58 6.84 3.38
C SER A 45 3.65 6.39 2.38
N ALA A 46 3.32 6.44 1.09
CA ALA A 46 4.29 6.32 -0.02
C ALA A 46 5.09 7.62 -0.27
N ARG A 47 4.95 8.62 0.61
CA ARG A 47 5.58 9.93 0.43
C ARG A 47 7.10 9.79 0.51
N GLY A 48 7.80 10.24 -0.53
CA GLY A 48 9.26 10.15 -0.64
C GLY A 48 9.74 8.92 -1.41
N LEU A 49 8.86 7.99 -1.78
CA LEU A 49 9.18 6.82 -2.59
C LEU A 49 8.80 7.10 -4.05
N ALA A 50 9.79 7.53 -4.84
CA ALA A 50 9.58 7.81 -6.26
C ALA A 50 9.20 6.51 -7.01
N GLY A 51 8.08 6.55 -7.74
CA GLY A 51 7.57 5.39 -8.47
C GLY A 51 6.64 4.48 -7.66
N ILE A 52 6.43 4.73 -6.36
CA ILE A 52 5.39 4.03 -5.57
C ILE A 52 4.13 4.90 -5.51
N GLU A 53 3.01 4.35 -5.93
CA GLU A 53 1.71 5.03 -5.90
C GLU A 53 0.99 4.81 -4.58
N ALA A 54 1.05 3.58 -4.04
CA ALA A 54 0.41 3.23 -2.79
C ALA A 54 1.11 2.07 -2.08
N ILE A 55 1.04 2.08 -0.75
CA ILE A 55 1.50 1.00 0.10
C ILE A 55 0.39 0.71 1.10
N TRP A 56 0.14 -0.57 1.31
CA TRP A 56 -0.82 -1.12 2.24
C TRP A 56 -0.13 -2.13 3.13
N VAL A 57 -0.48 -2.13 4.41
CA VAL A 57 0.06 -3.06 5.40
C VAL A 57 -1.09 -3.70 6.17
N GLY A 58 -0.95 -4.96 6.52
CA GLY A 58 -1.86 -5.65 7.44
C GLY A 58 -1.14 -6.70 8.27
N GLN A 59 -1.60 -6.92 9.49
CA GLN A 59 -1.11 -7.99 10.35
C GLN A 59 -1.99 -9.23 10.13
N CYS A 60 -1.37 -10.36 9.79
CA CYS A 60 -2.08 -11.63 9.73
C CYS A 60 -2.19 -12.24 11.14
N ASP A 61 -3.24 -13.01 11.40
CA ASP A 61 -3.42 -13.79 12.64
C ASP A 61 -2.27 -14.79 12.91
N CYS A 62 -1.52 -15.20 11.88
CA CYS A 62 -0.33 -16.02 12.06
C CYS A 62 0.86 -15.26 12.68
N GLY A 63 0.71 -13.95 12.92
CA GLY A 63 1.73 -13.07 13.48
C GLY A 63 2.59 -12.35 12.44
N GLN A 64 2.52 -12.73 11.15
CA GLN A 64 3.30 -12.05 10.11
C GLN A 64 2.64 -10.76 9.62
N THR A 65 3.46 -9.72 9.46
CA THR A 65 3.06 -8.47 8.79
C THR A 65 3.19 -8.66 7.29
N THR A 66 2.11 -8.39 6.55
CA THR A 66 2.08 -8.46 5.09
C THR A 66 1.99 -7.06 4.50
N PHE A 67 2.80 -6.79 3.49
CA PHE A 67 2.82 -5.52 2.78
C PHE A 67 2.38 -5.74 1.33
N ALA A 68 1.57 -4.82 0.81
CA ALA A 68 1.26 -4.72 -0.61
C ALA A 68 1.63 -3.32 -1.10
N ALA A 69 2.47 -3.24 -2.11
CA ALA A 69 2.83 -1.99 -2.76
C ALA A 69 2.34 -2.00 -4.21
N SER A 70 1.95 -0.84 -4.72
CA SER A 70 1.50 -0.64 -6.10
C SER A 70 2.20 0.58 -6.69
N GLY A 71 2.60 0.48 -7.96
CA GLY A 71 3.33 1.52 -8.67
C GLY A 71 4.21 0.94 -9.77
N ASP A 72 5.29 1.64 -10.09
CA ASP A 72 6.30 1.19 -11.05
C ASP A 72 6.95 -0.12 -10.58
N PRO A 73 7.02 -1.17 -11.43
CA PRO A 73 7.56 -2.46 -11.03
C PRO A 73 8.99 -2.41 -10.49
N ARG A 74 9.85 -1.50 -11.00
CA ARG A 74 11.23 -1.37 -10.53
C ARG A 74 11.27 -0.69 -9.17
N ALA A 75 10.44 0.32 -8.95
CA ALA A 75 10.31 0.98 -7.66
C ALA A 75 9.75 0.02 -6.59
N VAL A 76 8.70 -0.74 -6.93
CA VAL A 76 8.10 -1.75 -6.05
C VAL A 76 9.13 -2.82 -5.67
N GLN A 77 9.89 -3.32 -6.64
CA GLN A 77 10.94 -4.29 -6.38
C GLN A 77 12.05 -3.73 -5.47
N ALA A 78 12.51 -2.50 -5.72
CA ALA A 78 13.54 -1.85 -4.90
C ALA A 78 13.06 -1.58 -3.46
N PHE A 79 11.78 -1.24 -3.29
CA PHE A 79 11.16 -1.09 -1.98
C PHE A 79 11.18 -2.41 -1.19
N PHE A 80 10.79 -3.51 -1.82
CA PHE A 80 10.78 -4.81 -1.17
C PHE A 80 12.19 -5.40 -0.94
N ASP A 81 13.15 -5.11 -1.82
CA ASP A 81 14.56 -5.45 -1.62
C ASP A 81 15.16 -4.77 -0.37
N ALA A 82 14.88 -3.47 -0.22
CA ALA A 82 15.29 -2.71 0.95
C ALA A 82 14.63 -3.21 2.25
N LEU A 83 13.36 -3.62 2.21
CA LEU A 83 12.66 -4.17 3.37
C LEU A 83 13.13 -5.60 3.73
N GLY A 84 13.35 -6.45 2.73
CA GLY A 84 13.79 -7.84 2.94
C GLY A 84 15.21 -7.96 3.46
N SER A 85 16.04 -6.92 3.29
CA SER A 85 17.41 -6.88 3.80
C SER A 85 17.51 -6.67 5.32
N ASP A 86 16.47 -6.14 5.96
CA ASP A 86 16.47 -5.76 7.40
C ASP A 86 15.46 -6.58 8.24
N THR A 87 14.65 -7.44 7.61
CA THR A 87 13.58 -8.18 8.31
C THR A 87 13.32 -9.54 7.66
N GLU A 88 12.93 -10.55 8.45
CA GLU A 88 12.45 -11.87 8.03
C GLU A 88 11.07 -11.82 7.33
N LEU A 89 10.91 -10.88 6.39
CA LEU A 89 9.69 -10.63 5.64
C LEU A 89 9.64 -11.62 4.46
N LYS A 90 8.58 -12.42 4.40
CA LYS A 90 8.30 -13.25 3.24
C LYS A 90 7.69 -12.39 2.14
N LEU A 91 8.42 -12.26 1.04
CA LEU A 91 8.01 -11.46 -0.11
C LEU A 91 7.19 -12.29 -1.08
N GLY A 92 6.26 -11.65 -1.76
CA GLY A 92 5.38 -12.28 -2.72
C GLY A 92 4.63 -11.24 -3.54
N SER A 93 4.17 -11.65 -4.69
CA SER A 93 3.34 -10.85 -5.59
C SER A 93 1.92 -11.39 -5.61
N GLN A 94 0.94 -10.50 -5.68
CA GLN A 94 -0.45 -10.86 -5.90
C GLN A 94 -1.15 -9.76 -6.69
N ARG A 95 -2.24 -10.12 -7.37
CA ARG A 95 -3.12 -9.13 -7.98
C ARG A 95 -3.93 -8.40 -6.91
N GLN A 96 -4.53 -7.28 -7.32
CA GLN A 96 -5.34 -6.42 -6.44
C GLN A 96 -6.58 -7.14 -5.88
N ASP A 97 -7.13 -8.09 -6.64
CA ASP A 97 -8.26 -8.94 -6.24
C ASP A 97 -7.82 -10.14 -5.36
N GLY A 98 -6.53 -10.30 -5.11
CA GLY A 98 -5.94 -11.39 -4.33
C GLY A 98 -5.76 -12.71 -5.09
N SER A 99 -6.15 -12.79 -6.37
CA SER A 99 -5.81 -13.95 -7.21
C SER A 99 -4.37 -13.89 -7.73
N GLY A 100 -3.82 -15.05 -8.10
CA GLY A 100 -2.43 -15.14 -8.60
C GLY A 100 -1.41 -14.77 -7.52
N HIS A 101 -1.63 -15.23 -6.29
CA HIS A 101 -0.69 -15.07 -5.19
C HIS A 101 0.49 -16.02 -5.39
N GLU A 102 1.68 -15.45 -5.56
CA GLU A 102 2.93 -16.15 -5.76
C GLU A 102 3.95 -15.65 -4.73
N THR A 103 4.49 -16.55 -3.93
CA THR A 103 5.58 -16.26 -3.00
C THR A 103 6.92 -16.54 -3.67
N ALA A 104 7.89 -15.64 -3.51
CA ALA A 104 9.26 -15.80 -4.03
C ALA A 104 10.13 -16.67 -3.12
#